data_AF-X0W7I0-F1
#
_entry.id   AF-X0W7I0-F1
#
_cell.length_a   1.000
_cell.length_b   1.000
_cell.length_c   1.000
_cell.angle_alpha   90.00
_cell.angle_beta   90.00
_cell.angle_gamma   90.00
#
_symmetry.space_group_name_H-M   'P 1'
#
loop_
_entity.id
_entity.type
_entity.pdbx_description
1 polymer ?
#
loop_
_entity_poly.entity_id
_entity_poly.type
_entity_poly.pdbx_seq_one_letter_code
_entity_poly.pdbx_strand_id
1 'polypeptide(L)'
;GDSIESRFENNEAIEILSKVKGNFAQSLVVQYKKRGLSNAQWYWAHKLAHDNNDHQITNFKLDCDLESWLREAGVPKIMWRLDGKARVKLYVNENDISVVYSGGDLAKRVGRIKGDTLFPTKNCPQAAIAQILVLAKMKMEFLTLFGKESGVCCVCGRELENEESVKAGIGPICAGRFG
;
A
#
# COMPACT_ATOMS: atom_id res chain seq x y z
N GLY A 1 -28.66 -2.25 14.07
CA GLY A 1 -28.56 -0.77 13.97
C GLY A 1 -27.12 -0.48 14.22
N ASP A 2 -26.34 -0.71 13.18
CA ASP A 2 -24.98 -1.22 13.38
C ASP A 2 -24.06 -0.04 13.60
N SER A 3 -23.54 0.09 14.81
CA SER A 3 -22.52 1.05 15.14
C SER A 3 -21.27 0.70 14.36
N ILE A 4 -20.88 1.57 13.42
CA ILE A 4 -19.49 1.61 12.99
C ILE A 4 -18.71 1.99 14.24
N GLU A 5 -17.87 1.09 14.76
CA GLU A 5 -16.80 1.46 15.69
C GLU A 5 -15.83 2.35 14.91
N SER A 6 -16.16 3.64 14.85
CA SER A 6 -15.31 4.61 14.19
C SER A 6 -14.09 4.83 15.07
N ARG A 7 -12.89 4.65 14.51
CA ARG A 7 -11.63 4.97 15.20
C ARG A 7 -11.43 6.45 15.49
N PHE A 8 -12.32 7.32 15.00
CA PHE A 8 -12.22 8.77 15.13
C PHE A 8 -13.14 9.26 16.23
N GLU A 9 -12.69 10.25 17.00
CA GLU A 9 -13.58 11.06 17.81
C GLU A 9 -14.43 11.99 16.93
N ASN A 10 -15.56 12.45 17.47
CA ASN A 10 -16.49 13.36 16.80
C ASN A 10 -15.79 14.58 16.17
N ASN A 11 -14.85 15.19 16.89
CA ASN A 11 -14.12 16.36 16.41
C ASN A 11 -13.17 16.03 15.24
N GLU A 12 -12.50 14.88 15.31
CA GLU A 12 -11.61 14.41 14.24
C GLU A 12 -12.39 14.11 12.97
N ALA A 13 -13.56 13.46 13.10
CA ALA A 13 -14.44 13.21 11.97
C ALA A 13 -14.84 14.52 11.27
N ILE A 14 -15.26 15.55 12.03
CA ILE A 14 -15.61 16.86 11.45
C ILE A 14 -14.40 17.55 10.80
N GLU A 15 -13.21 17.44 11.38
CA GLU A 15 -12.00 18.00 10.79
C GLU A 15 -11.70 17.34 9.43
N ILE A 16 -11.79 16.01 9.35
CA ILE A 16 -11.65 15.27 8.10
C ILE A 16 -12.69 15.75 7.07
N LEU A 17 -13.98 15.80 7.45
CA LEU A 17 -15.05 16.23 6.53
C LEU A 17 -14.86 17.67 6.03
N SER A 18 -14.27 18.56 6.83
CA SER A 18 -14.01 19.95 6.41
C SER A 18 -13.09 20.03 5.19
N LYS A 19 -12.23 19.03 5.00
CA LYS A 19 -11.28 18.90 3.89
C LYS A 19 -11.86 18.13 2.69
N VAL A 20 -13.02 17.49 2.85
CA VAL A 20 -13.69 16.70 1.80
C VAL A 20 -14.45 17.60 0.84
N LYS A 21 -14.30 17.34 -0.46
CA LYS A 21 -15.07 18.01 -1.52
C LYS A 21 -16.44 17.34 -1.66
N GLY A 22 -17.52 18.11 -1.54
CA GLY A 22 -18.89 17.63 -1.81
C GLY A 22 -19.95 18.31 -0.94
N ASN A 23 -21.14 18.51 -1.51
CA ASN A 23 -22.22 19.28 -0.86
C ASN A 23 -22.74 18.62 0.43
N PHE A 24 -22.73 17.29 0.50
CA PHE A 24 -23.23 16.56 1.67
C PHE A 24 -22.25 16.56 2.85
N ALA A 25 -20.96 16.35 2.62
CA ALA A 25 -19.96 16.42 3.70
C ALA A 25 -19.89 17.84 4.30
N GLN A 26 -19.91 18.86 3.44
CA GLN A 26 -19.88 20.25 3.88
C GLN A 26 -21.16 20.67 4.62
N SER A 27 -22.33 20.13 4.24
CA SER A 27 -23.58 20.43 4.97
C SER A 27 -23.55 19.89 6.40
N LEU A 28 -22.93 18.73 6.63
CA LEU A 28 -22.72 18.18 7.98
C LEU A 28 -21.79 19.06 8.81
N VAL A 29 -20.68 19.54 8.24
CA VAL A 29 -19.73 20.45 8.94
C VAL A 29 -20.40 21.77 9.32
N VAL A 30 -21.15 22.38 8.39
CA VAL A 30 -21.88 23.62 8.66
C VAL A 30 -22.95 23.42 9.73
N GLN A 31 -23.68 22.31 9.68
CA GLN A 31 -24.71 22.03 10.67
C GLN A 31 -24.11 21.81 12.06
N TYR A 32 -23.00 21.07 12.16
CA TYR A 32 -22.29 20.85 13.42
C TYR A 32 -21.94 22.19 14.09
N LYS A 33 -21.31 23.11 13.34
CA LYS A 33 -20.92 24.44 13.84
C LYS A 33 -22.09 25.30 14.29
N LYS A 34 -23.29 25.07 13.77
CA LYS A 34 -24.49 25.87 14.08
C LYS A 34 -25.31 25.31 15.24
N ARG A 35 -25.53 23.99 15.27
CA ARG A 35 -26.52 23.38 16.17
C ARG A 35 -26.18 21.95 16.63
N GLY A 36 -25.01 21.44 16.27
CA GLY A 36 -24.67 20.03 16.47
C GLY A 36 -25.35 19.08 15.47
N LEU A 37 -25.01 17.79 15.59
CA LEU A 37 -25.49 16.71 14.73
C LEU A 37 -26.31 15.71 15.54
N SER A 38 -27.32 15.11 14.90
CA SER A 38 -28.04 13.96 15.47
C SER A 38 -27.20 12.68 15.39
N ASN A 39 -27.60 11.63 16.12
CA ASN A 39 -26.90 10.33 16.10
C ASN A 39 -26.78 9.74 14.69
N ALA A 40 -27.84 9.84 13.86
CA ALA A 40 -27.80 9.37 12.49
C ALA A 40 -26.86 10.20 11.60
N GLN A 41 -26.77 11.51 11.85
CA GLN A 41 -25.83 12.38 11.14
C GLN A 41 -24.40 12.13 11.59
N TRP A 42 -24.18 11.85 12.87
CA TRP A 42 -22.89 11.39 13.38
C TRP A 42 -22.47 10.08 12.71
N TYR A 43 -23.36 9.10 12.58
CA TYR A 43 -23.06 7.88 11.83
C TYR A 43 -22.52 8.18 10.42
N TRP A 44 -23.19 9.06 9.67
CA TRP A 44 -22.73 9.45 8.34
C TRP A 44 -21.43 10.27 8.36
N ALA A 45 -21.25 11.14 9.35
CA ALA A 45 -19.99 11.88 9.52
C ALA A 45 -18.83 10.92 9.78
N HIS A 46 -18.97 9.98 10.70
CA HIS A 46 -17.93 8.98 10.98
C HIS A 46 -17.66 8.06 9.80
N LYS A 47 -18.70 7.64 9.08
CA LYS A 47 -18.55 6.83 7.86
C LYS A 47 -17.80 7.61 6.77
N LEU A 48 -18.21 8.85 6.48
CA LEU A 48 -17.53 9.69 5.50
C LEU A 48 -16.10 10.04 5.92
N ALA A 49 -15.86 10.29 7.21
CA ALA A 49 -14.54 10.52 7.74
C ALA A 49 -13.66 9.29 7.55
N HIS A 50 -14.19 8.09 7.81
CA HIS A 50 -13.49 6.84 7.54
C HIS A 50 -13.14 6.69 6.06
N ASP A 51 -14.14 6.81 5.18
CA ASP A 51 -13.98 6.67 3.73
C ASP A 51 -12.99 7.70 3.14
N ASN A 52 -12.89 8.89 3.73
CA ASN A 52 -12.03 9.98 3.23
C ASN A 52 -10.68 10.11 3.97
N ASN A 53 -10.56 9.64 5.21
CA ASN A 53 -9.29 9.67 5.94
C ASN A 53 -8.34 8.56 5.51
N ASP A 54 -8.87 7.43 5.03
CA ASP A 54 -8.07 6.39 4.37
C ASP A 54 -7.39 6.88 3.08
N HIS A 55 -7.60 8.14 2.69
CA HIS A 55 -7.03 8.78 1.51
C HIS A 55 -6.12 9.99 1.80
N GLN A 56 -5.61 10.19 3.03
CA GLN A 56 -4.52 11.16 3.23
C GLN A 56 -3.24 10.64 2.53
N ILE A 57 -3.06 11.03 1.27
CA ILE A 57 -1.84 10.75 0.51
C ILE A 57 -0.71 11.60 1.11
N THR A 58 -0.02 11.05 2.09
CA THR A 58 1.31 11.52 2.48
C THR A 58 2.36 10.69 1.77
N ASN A 59 3.54 11.28 1.55
CA ASN A 59 4.69 10.50 1.12
C ASN A 59 5.25 9.75 2.33
N PHE A 60 5.71 8.52 2.12
CA PHE A 60 6.23 7.68 3.20
C PHE A 60 7.74 7.56 3.07
N LYS A 61 8.45 7.84 4.17
CA LYS A 61 9.88 7.56 4.28
C LYS A 61 10.09 6.05 4.44
N LEU A 62 11.02 5.51 3.67
CA LEU A 62 11.43 4.11 3.70
C LEU A 62 12.67 3.95 4.59
N ASP A 63 12.81 2.78 5.20
CA ASP A 63 13.97 2.43 6.04
C ASP A 63 15.26 2.23 5.22
N CYS A 64 15.17 2.27 3.89
CA CYS A 64 16.33 2.23 3.01
C CYS A 64 16.08 2.98 1.70
N ASP A 65 17.17 3.30 1.00
CA ASP A 65 17.12 3.63 -0.42
C ASP A 65 16.80 2.37 -1.24
N LEU A 66 15.50 2.15 -1.45
CA LEU A 66 15.00 1.00 -2.17
C LEU A 66 15.32 1.09 -3.67
N GLU A 67 15.42 2.30 -4.22
CA GLU A 67 15.80 2.52 -5.61
C GLU A 67 17.23 2.05 -5.87
N SER A 68 18.19 2.54 -5.09
CA SER A 68 19.60 2.16 -5.24
C SER A 68 19.79 0.66 -5.02
N TRP A 69 19.17 0.09 -3.97
CA TRP A 69 19.26 -1.35 -3.69
C TRP A 69 18.81 -2.24 -4.84
N LEU A 70 17.69 -1.91 -5.51
CA LEU A 70 17.20 -2.71 -6.64
C LEU A 70 18.03 -2.52 -7.91
N ARG A 71 18.55 -1.30 -8.13
CA ARG A 71 19.42 -0.99 -9.27
C ARG A 71 20.76 -1.70 -9.16
N GLU A 72 21.40 -1.66 -8.00
CA GLU A 72 22.66 -2.35 -7.72
C GLU A 72 22.53 -3.86 -7.94
N ALA A 73 21.39 -4.45 -7.54
CA ALA A 73 21.08 -5.85 -7.79
C ALA A 73 20.77 -6.17 -9.28
N GLY A 74 20.66 -5.15 -10.14
CA GLY A 74 20.27 -5.33 -11.54
C GLY A 74 18.88 -5.97 -11.71
N VAL A 75 17.98 -5.76 -10.75
CA VAL A 75 16.64 -6.36 -10.73
C VAL A 75 15.64 -5.42 -11.40
N PRO A 76 15.00 -5.81 -12.53
CA PRO A 76 14.09 -4.91 -13.24
C PRO A 76 12.71 -4.79 -12.56
N LYS A 77 12.35 -5.77 -11.71
CA LYS A 77 11.06 -5.78 -11.01
C LYS A 77 11.08 -6.66 -9.76
N ILE A 78 10.21 -6.32 -8.81
CA ILE A 78 9.80 -7.20 -7.71
C ILE A 78 8.28 -7.30 -7.70
N MET A 79 7.72 -8.44 -7.34
CA MET A 79 6.29 -8.66 -7.25
C MET A 79 5.90 -9.68 -6.18
N TRP A 80 4.71 -9.50 -5.63
CA TRP A 80 4.13 -10.42 -4.66
C TRP A 80 2.61 -10.31 -4.70
N ARG A 81 1.93 -11.26 -4.04
CA ARG A 81 0.47 -11.29 -3.96
C ARG A 81 -0.02 -10.66 -2.65
N LEU A 82 -1.12 -9.91 -2.75
CA LEU A 82 -1.94 -9.46 -1.64
C LEU A 82 -3.21 -10.31 -1.59
N ASP A 83 -3.51 -10.89 -0.43
CA ASP A 83 -4.72 -11.68 -0.15
C ASP A 83 -5.01 -12.78 -1.20
N GLY A 84 -3.94 -13.41 -1.71
CA GLY A 84 -4.01 -14.52 -2.67
C GLY A 84 -4.45 -14.18 -4.10
N LYS A 85 -5.09 -13.02 -4.33
CA LYS A 85 -5.65 -12.61 -5.64
C LYS A 85 -4.96 -11.40 -6.23
N ALA A 86 -4.78 -10.34 -5.45
CA ALA A 86 -4.22 -9.10 -5.94
C ALA A 86 -2.70 -9.21 -6.07
N ARG A 87 -2.08 -8.41 -6.95
CA ARG A 87 -0.62 -8.35 -7.08
C ARG A 87 -0.12 -6.94 -6.90
N VAL A 88 0.97 -6.80 -6.16
CA VAL A 88 1.80 -5.59 -6.14
C VAL A 88 3.02 -5.88 -7.00
N LYS A 89 3.40 -4.91 -7.83
CA LYS A 89 4.59 -4.96 -8.65
C LYS A 89 5.34 -3.64 -8.53
N LEU A 90 6.64 -3.73 -8.32
CA LEU A 90 7.59 -2.63 -8.37
C LEU A 90 8.38 -2.79 -9.67
N TYR A 91 8.32 -1.81 -10.57
CA TYR A 91 9.07 -1.81 -11.83
C TYR A 91 10.16 -0.75 -11.75
N VAL A 92 11.43 -1.15 -11.88
CA VAL A 92 12.56 -0.23 -11.89
C VAL A 92 12.65 0.42 -13.27
N ASN A 93 12.40 1.73 -13.33
CA ASN A 93 12.55 2.55 -14.54
C ASN A 93 13.87 3.31 -14.50
N GLU A 94 14.12 4.20 -15.47
CA GLU A 94 15.32 5.04 -15.49
C GLU A 94 15.43 5.98 -14.28
N ASN A 95 14.30 6.60 -13.86
CA ASN A 95 14.30 7.71 -12.89
C ASN A 95 13.53 7.44 -11.59
N ASP A 96 12.77 6.35 -11.54
CA ASP A 96 11.94 5.97 -10.40
C ASP A 96 11.65 4.47 -10.42
N ILE A 97 11.00 4.00 -9.36
CA ILE A 97 10.32 2.70 -9.36
C ILE A 97 8.82 2.96 -9.47
N SER A 98 8.15 2.37 -10.46
CA SER A 98 6.69 2.42 -10.55
C SER A 98 6.04 1.38 -9.64
N VAL A 99 5.11 1.82 -8.79
CA VAL A 99 4.26 0.94 -7.97
C VAL A 99 2.99 0.64 -8.75
N VAL A 100 2.76 -0.64 -9.04
CA VAL A 100 1.61 -1.12 -9.81
C VAL A 100 0.82 -2.10 -8.96
N TYR A 101 -0.50 -1.91 -8.93
CA TYR A 101 -1.43 -2.79 -8.25
C TYR A 101 -2.42 -3.38 -9.25
N SER A 102 -2.68 -4.68 -9.16
CA SER A 102 -3.70 -5.38 -9.94
C SER A 102 -4.61 -6.16 -9.01
N GLY A 103 -5.79 -5.60 -8.70
CA GLY A 103 -6.84 -6.26 -7.93
C GLY A 103 -7.89 -6.98 -8.78
N GLY A 104 -7.60 -7.26 -10.05
CA GLY A 104 -8.50 -7.81 -11.07
C GLY A 104 -7.84 -7.79 -12.46
N ASP A 105 -8.63 -7.62 -13.52
CA ASP A 105 -8.15 -7.76 -14.92
C ASP A 105 -7.18 -6.66 -15.39
N LEU A 106 -7.18 -5.49 -14.75
CA LEU A 106 -6.38 -4.34 -15.17
C LEU A 106 -5.37 -3.91 -14.10
N ALA A 107 -4.09 -4.02 -14.44
CA ALA A 107 -3.00 -3.46 -13.66
C ALA A 107 -2.98 -1.93 -13.78
N LYS A 108 -2.92 -1.23 -12.65
CA LYS A 108 -2.88 0.24 -12.59
C LYS A 108 -1.65 0.70 -11.83
N ARG A 109 -0.98 1.73 -12.33
CA ARG A 109 0.06 2.45 -11.57
C ARG A 109 -0.63 3.19 -10.42
N VAL A 110 -0.24 2.86 -9.20
CA VAL A 110 -0.80 3.41 -7.97
C VAL A 110 0.21 4.20 -7.15
N GLY A 111 1.44 4.34 -7.62
CA GLY A 111 2.45 5.18 -6.97
C GLY A 111 3.80 5.13 -7.67
N ARG A 112 4.80 5.71 -7.01
CA ARG A 112 6.21 5.58 -7.37
C ARG A 112 7.10 5.66 -6.15
N ILE A 113 8.31 5.13 -6.25
CA ILE A 113 9.37 5.27 -5.24
C ILE A 113 10.54 5.98 -5.90
N LYS A 114 11.13 6.95 -5.20
CA LYS A 114 12.36 7.65 -5.61
C LYS A 114 13.30 7.70 -4.42
N GLY A 115 14.48 7.11 -4.56
CA GLY A 115 15.40 6.87 -3.46
C GLY A 115 14.75 6.07 -2.33
N ASP A 116 14.64 6.72 -1.18
CA ASP A 116 14.06 6.20 0.06
C ASP A 116 12.65 6.74 0.37
N THR A 117 11.94 7.26 -0.65
CA THR A 117 10.62 7.87 -0.45
C THR A 117 9.57 7.24 -1.37
N LEU A 118 8.49 6.75 -0.78
CA LEU A 118 7.29 6.29 -1.48
C LEU A 118 6.30 7.45 -1.67
N PHE A 119 5.87 7.64 -2.91
CA PHE A 119 4.86 8.60 -3.35
C PHE A 119 3.62 7.85 -3.85
N PRO A 120 2.68 7.47 -2.98
CA PRO A 120 1.47 6.77 -3.39
C PRO A 120 0.48 7.73 -4.07
N THR A 121 -0.44 7.17 -4.85
CA THR A 121 -1.64 7.87 -5.30
C THR A 121 -2.81 7.57 -4.36
N LYS A 122 -3.92 8.31 -4.48
CA LYS A 122 -5.16 8.00 -3.73
C LYS A 122 -5.66 6.57 -3.97
N ASN A 123 -5.33 5.98 -5.10
CA ASN A 123 -5.81 4.65 -5.45
C ASN A 123 -4.83 3.55 -4.99
N CYS A 124 -3.78 3.89 -4.23
CA CYS A 124 -2.85 2.92 -3.68
C CYS A 124 -3.51 2.23 -2.47
N PRO A 125 -3.70 0.91 -2.50
CA PRO A 125 -4.25 0.21 -1.35
C PRO A 125 -3.32 0.34 -0.14
N GLN A 126 -3.89 0.55 1.04
CA GLN A 126 -3.11 0.67 2.27
C GLN A 126 -2.27 -0.58 2.57
N ALA A 127 -2.79 -1.76 2.23
CA ALA A 127 -2.05 -3.02 2.33
C ALA A 127 -0.80 -3.05 1.43
N ALA A 128 -0.87 -2.46 0.23
CA ALA A 128 0.29 -2.34 -0.65
C ALA A 128 1.34 -1.39 -0.07
N ILE A 129 0.91 -0.25 0.49
CA ILE A 129 1.80 0.68 1.19
C ILE A 129 2.49 -0.03 2.35
N ALA A 130 1.75 -0.70 3.22
CA ALA A 130 2.28 -1.43 4.37
C ALA A 130 3.35 -2.46 3.94
N GLN A 131 3.09 -3.27 2.92
CA GLN A 131 4.07 -4.27 2.47
C GLN A 131 5.29 -3.67 1.79
N ILE A 132 5.19 -2.51 1.12
CA ILE A 132 6.36 -1.78 0.61
C ILE A 132 7.24 -1.28 1.76
N LEU A 133 6.64 -0.80 2.86
CA LEU A 133 7.38 -0.39 4.05
C LEU A 133 8.12 -1.57 4.68
N VAL A 134 7.45 -2.72 4.80
CA VAL A 134 8.08 -3.96 5.30
C VAL A 134 9.20 -4.42 4.36
N LEU A 135 9.00 -4.38 3.05
CA LEU A 135 10.05 -4.69 2.06
C LEU A 135 11.27 -3.79 2.23
N ALA A 136 11.09 -2.48 2.41
CA ALA A 136 12.21 -1.56 2.61
C ALA A 136 12.99 -1.85 3.91
N LYS A 137 12.27 -2.25 4.96
CA LYS A 137 12.87 -2.62 6.25
C LYS A 137 13.63 -3.94 6.20
N MET A 138 13.03 -4.96 5.60
CA MET A 138 13.48 -6.36 5.69
C MET A 138 14.24 -6.86 4.45
N LYS A 139 14.10 -6.18 3.32
CA LYS A 139 14.80 -6.47 2.06
C LYS A 139 14.73 -7.95 1.67
N MET A 140 15.85 -8.67 1.71
CA MET A 140 15.95 -10.09 1.34
C MET A 140 15.07 -10.99 2.22
N GLU A 141 14.91 -10.65 3.49
CA GLU A 141 14.05 -11.42 4.39
C GLU A 141 12.58 -11.36 3.93
N PHE A 142 12.11 -10.20 3.45
CA PHE A 142 10.78 -10.08 2.85
C PHE A 142 10.64 -11.00 1.63
N LEU A 143 11.61 -10.97 0.71
CA LEU A 143 11.54 -11.75 -0.53
C LEU A 143 11.50 -13.26 -0.26
N THR A 144 12.33 -13.72 0.67
CA THR A 144 12.43 -15.14 1.04
C THR A 144 11.23 -15.62 1.84
N LEU A 145 10.70 -14.80 2.75
CA LEU A 145 9.49 -15.14 3.52
C LEU A 145 8.29 -15.30 2.57
N PHE A 146 8.06 -14.33 1.68
CA PHE A 146 6.98 -14.41 0.71
C PHE A 146 7.13 -15.59 -0.25
N GLY A 147 8.34 -15.89 -0.71
CA GLY A 147 8.53 -17.03 -1.60
C GLY A 147 8.31 -18.38 -0.90
N LYS A 148 8.67 -18.52 0.38
CA LYS A 148 8.36 -19.70 1.19
C LYS A 148 6.85 -19.90 1.35
N GLU A 149 6.13 -18.82 1.66
CA GLU A 149 4.69 -18.87 1.88
C GLU A 149 3.90 -19.10 0.59
N SER A 150 4.33 -18.48 -0.51
CA SER A 150 3.58 -18.50 -1.77
C SER A 150 4.03 -19.57 -2.76
N GLY A 151 5.20 -20.15 -2.57
CA GLY A 151 5.84 -21.03 -3.56
C GLY A 151 6.28 -20.31 -4.84
N VAL A 152 6.32 -18.97 -4.86
CA VAL A 152 6.65 -18.17 -6.06
C VAL A 152 7.74 -17.15 -5.74
N CYS A 153 8.78 -17.12 -6.57
CA CYS A 153 9.88 -16.16 -6.44
C CYS A 153 9.40 -14.71 -6.65
N CYS A 154 9.62 -13.82 -5.68
CA CYS A 154 9.22 -12.41 -5.80
C CYS A 154 9.95 -11.63 -6.91
N VAL A 155 11.10 -12.09 -7.37
CA VAL A 155 11.92 -11.38 -8.37
C VAL A 155 11.48 -11.72 -9.79
N CYS A 156 11.46 -13.01 -10.14
CA CYS A 156 11.13 -13.46 -11.50
C CYS A 156 9.66 -13.86 -11.66
N GLY A 157 8.94 -14.15 -10.58
CA GLY A 157 7.55 -14.60 -10.59
C GLY A 157 7.34 -16.07 -10.98
N ARG A 158 8.41 -16.88 -11.05
CA ARG A 158 8.33 -18.33 -11.32
C ARG A 158 8.04 -19.10 -10.03
N GLU A 159 7.36 -20.23 -10.19
CA GLU A 159 7.17 -21.21 -9.11
C GLU A 159 8.51 -21.78 -8.66
N LEU A 160 8.62 -22.02 -7.36
CA LEU A 160 9.78 -22.62 -6.71
C LEU A 160 9.55 -24.13 -6.67
N GLU A 161 10.17 -24.85 -7.61
CA GLU A 161 9.91 -26.29 -7.79
C GLU A 161 10.99 -27.18 -7.14
N ASN A 162 12.26 -26.73 -7.17
CA ASN A 162 13.34 -27.50 -6.55
C ASN A 162 13.41 -27.24 -5.04
N GLU A 163 13.80 -28.27 -4.29
CA GLU A 163 13.83 -28.26 -2.82
C GLU A 163 14.67 -27.13 -2.24
N GLU A 164 15.81 -26.82 -2.87
CA GLU A 164 16.68 -25.72 -2.45
C GLU A 164 15.98 -24.36 -2.56
N SER A 165 15.31 -24.10 -3.68
CA SER A 165 14.59 -22.84 -3.93
C SER A 165 13.36 -22.72 -3.04
N VAL A 166 12.65 -23.81 -2.78
CA VAL A 166 11.52 -23.86 -1.83
C VAL A 166 12.01 -23.53 -0.43
N LYS A 167 13.09 -24.19 0.03
CA LYS A 167 13.67 -23.95 1.35
C LYS A 167 14.26 -22.56 1.50
N ALA A 168 14.81 -21.98 0.44
CA ALA A 168 15.33 -20.62 0.42
C ALA A 168 14.22 -19.57 0.31
N GLY A 169 13.09 -19.89 -0.33
CA GLY A 169 12.04 -18.93 -0.68
C GLY A 169 12.39 -18.02 -1.86
N ILE A 170 13.41 -18.36 -2.63
CA ILE A 170 13.89 -17.57 -3.77
C ILE A 170 14.69 -18.48 -4.70
N GLY A 171 14.58 -18.26 -6.01
CA GLY A 171 15.39 -19.01 -6.97
C GLY A 171 16.87 -18.60 -6.93
N PRO A 172 17.82 -19.52 -7.13
CA PRO A 172 19.26 -19.26 -6.95
C PRO A 172 19.79 -18.11 -7.83
N ILE A 173 19.34 -18.03 -9.08
CA ILE A 173 19.69 -16.94 -10.01
C ILE A 173 19.22 -15.57 -9.50
N CYS A 174 18.07 -15.54 -8.83
CA CYS A 174 17.53 -14.30 -8.26
C CYS A 174 18.20 -13.94 -6.94
N ALA A 175 18.58 -14.94 -6.13
CA ALA A 175 19.31 -14.74 -4.89
C ALA A 175 20.70 -14.14 -5.13
N GLY A 176 21.47 -14.68 -6.08
CA GLY A 176 22.82 -14.20 -6.42
C GLY A 176 22.88 -12.80 -7.05
N ARG A 177 21.75 -12.09 -7.14
CA ARG A 177 21.72 -10.67 -7.53
C ARG A 177 21.88 -9.71 -6.36
N PHE A 178 21.58 -10.15 -5.14
CA PHE A 178 21.52 -9.30 -3.96
C PHE A 178 22.72 -9.44 -3.02
N GLY A 179 23.75 -10.18 -3.45
CA GLY A 179 24.99 -10.45 -2.72
C GLY A 179 25.98 -11.13 -3.65
#